data_AF-A0A1G6N1B2-F1
#
_entry.id   AF-A0A1G6N1B2-F1
#
_cell.length_a   1.000
_cell.length_b   1.000
_cell.length_c   1.000
_cell.angle_alpha   90.00
_cell.angle_beta   90.00
_cell.angle_gamma   90.00
#
_symmetry.space_group_name_H-M   'P 1'
#
loop_
_entity.id
_entity.type
_entity.pdbx_description
1 polymer ?
#
loop_
_entity_poly.entity_id
_entity_poly.type
_entity_poly.pdbx_seq_one_letter_code
_entity_poly.pdbx_strand_id
1 'polypeptide(L)' 'MTVPLDTRQAIRELDAGGASRSQIARELHVSRNTVRKYADMKDMSPAAPVSA' A
#
# COMPACT_ATOMS: atom_id res chain seq x y z
N MET A 1 -13.23 3.95 8.12
CA MET A 1 -13.09 4.32 6.69
C MET A 1 -12.38 3.20 5.96
N THR A 2 -12.89 2.82 4.79
CA THR A 2 -12.23 1.87 3.89
C THR A 2 -11.37 2.65 2.91
N VAL A 3 -10.07 2.37 2.88
CA VAL A 3 -9.17 2.95 1.88
C VAL A 3 -9.33 2.18 0.56
N PRO A 4 -9.52 2.84 -0.60
CA PRO A 4 -9.62 2.18 -1.90
C PRO A 4 -8.42 1.29 -2.21
N LEU A 5 -8.62 0.21 -2.99
CA LEU A 5 -7.53 -0.72 -3.33
C LEU A 5 -6.41 -0.01 -4.10
N ASP A 6 -6.74 0.87 -5.04
CA ASP A 6 -5.76 1.62 -5.83
C ASP A 6 -4.88 2.49 -4.95
N THR A 7 -5.45 3.15 -3.93
CA THR A 7 -4.68 3.93 -2.96
C THR A 7 -3.72 3.06 -2.14
N ARG A 8 -4.14 1.84 -1.77
CA ARG A 8 -3.26 0.89 -1.04
C ARG A 8 -2.10 0.44 -1.92
N GLN A 9 -2.39 0.21 -3.20
CA GLN A 9 -1.41 -0.22 -4.18
C GLN A 9 -0.41 0.90 -4.48
N ALA A 10 -0.88 2.13 -4.69
CA ALA A 10 -0.04 3.30 -4.87
C ALA A 10 0.88 3.55 -3.66
N ILE A 11 0.39 3.34 -2.42
CA ILE A 11 1.24 3.41 -1.22
C ILE A 11 2.41 2.43 -1.31
N ARG A 12 2.15 1.17 -1.70
CA ARG A 12 3.19 0.13 -1.80
C ARG A 12 4.19 0.42 -2.90
N GLU A 13 3.72 0.86 -4.06
CA GLU A 13 4.57 1.18 -5.21
C GLU A 13 5.50 2.36 -4.91
N LEU A 14 4.97 3.42 -4.29
CA LEU A 14 5.78 4.58 -3.91
C LEU A 14 6.77 4.27 -2.78
N ASP A 15 6.37 3.50 -1.76
CA ASP A 15 7.26 3.10 -0.65
C ASP A 15 8.37 2.17 -1.15
N ALA A 16 8.04 1.19 -2.02
CA ALA A 16 9.02 0.34 -2.69
C ALA A 16 9.95 1.13 -3.64
N GLY A 17 9.45 2.21 -4.24
CA GLY A 17 10.24 3.17 -5.01
C GLY A 17 11.12 4.11 -4.16
N GLY A 18 11.10 3.98 -2.83
CA GLY A 18 11.93 4.76 -1.91
C GLY A 18 11.38 6.14 -1.55
N ALA A 19 10.13 6.46 -1.93
CA ALA A 19 9.51 7.72 -1.52
C ALA A 19 9.33 7.78 0.00
N SER A 20 9.57 8.95 0.60
CA SER A 20 9.34 9.08 2.05
C SER A 20 7.86 8.94 2.38
N ARG A 21 7.53 8.28 3.50
CA ARG A 21 6.12 8.12 3.94
C ARG A 21 5.39 9.46 4.12
N SER A 22 6.12 10.54 4.37
CA SER A 22 5.57 11.89 4.45
C SER A 22 5.18 12.45 3.07
N GLN A 23 5.94 12.12 2.03
CA GLN A 23 5.65 12.50 0.65
C GLN A 23 4.43 11.73 0.14
N ILE A 24 4.41 10.41 0.35
CA ILE A 24 3.28 9.53 -0.04
C ILE A 24 1.96 10.02 0.59
N ALA A 25 2.00 10.39 1.87
CA ALA A 25 0.83 10.90 2.57
C ALA A 25 0.27 12.19 1.94
N ARG A 26 1.16 13.10 1.51
CA ARG A 26 0.77 14.36 0.85
C ARG A 26 0.24 14.10 -0.55
N GLU A 27 0.92 13.27 -1.32
CA GLU A 27 0.58 12.95 -2.72
C GLU A 27 -0.76 12.22 -2.83
N LEU A 28 -1.02 11.26 -1.95
CA LEU A 28 -2.25 10.45 -1.97
C LEU A 28 -3.36 11.03 -1.08
N HIS A 29 -3.16 12.20 -0.47
CA HIS A 29 -4.10 12.82 0.45
C HIS A 29 -4.60 11.89 1.57
N VAL A 30 -3.70 11.09 2.14
CA VAL A 30 -4.00 10.15 3.23
C VAL A 30 -3.18 10.46 4.48
N SER A 31 -3.61 9.93 5.62
CA SER A 31 -2.83 10.06 6.85
C SER A 31 -1.50 9.29 6.77
N ARG A 32 -0.46 9.79 7.45
CA ARG A 32 0.80 9.04 7.63
C ARG A 32 0.59 7.66 8.27
N ASN A 33 -0.44 7.51 9.11
CA ASN A 33 -0.82 6.22 9.70
C ASN A 33 -1.36 5.25 8.66
N THR A 34 -2.12 5.76 7.68
CA THR A 34 -2.60 4.98 6.53
C THR A 34 -1.43 4.49 5.70
N VAL A 35 -0.45 5.36 5.41
CA VAL A 35 0.77 4.97 4.69
C VAL A 35 1.50 3.86 5.43
N ARG A 36 1.80 4.05 6.73
CA ARG A 36 2.46 3.02 7.55
C ARG A 36 1.73 1.68 7.50
N LYS A 37 0.40 1.69 7.69
CA LYS A 37 -0.42 0.47 7.71
C LYS A 37 -0.26 -0.34 6.42
N TYR A 38 -0.30 0.32 5.26
CA TYR A 38 -0.30 -0.37 3.96
C TYR A 38 1.09 -0.61 3.37
N ALA A 39 2.07 0.21 3.73
CA ALA A 39 3.48 -0.05 3.42
C ALA A 39 4.02 -1.29 4.16
N ASP A 40 3.65 -1.44 5.44
CA ASP A 40 4.08 -2.60 6.25
C ASP A 40 3.19 -3.84 6.05
N MET A 41 2.13 -3.74 5.23
CA MET A 41 1.20 -4.83 4.99
C MET A 41 1.81 -5.84 4.02
N LYS A 42 1.98 -7.09 4.49
CA LYS A 42 2.41 -8.21 3.64
C LYS A 42 1.47 -8.39 2.44
N ASP A 43 1.99 -8.90 1.35
CA ASP A 43 1.18 -9.31 0.20
C ASP A 43 0.15 -10.36 0.65
N MET A 44 -1.12 -10.08 0.38
CA MET A 44 -2.27 -10.92 0.69
C MET A 44 -2.92 -11.47 -0.58
N SER A 45 -2.20 -11.43 -1.71
CA SER A 45 -2.64 -12.05 -2.95
C SER A 45 -2.90 -13.55 -2.72
N PRO A 46 -3.99 -14.11 -3.28
CA PRO A 46 -4.27 -15.52 -3.12
C PRO A 46 -3.11 -16.36 -3.67
N ALA A 47 -2.78 -17.44 -2.97
CA ALA A 47 -1.83 -18.42 -3.49
C ALA A 47 -2.33 -18.94 -4.84
N ALA A 48 -1.40 -19.20 -5.77
CA ALA A 48 -1.74 -19.79 -7.05
C ALA A 48 -2.49 -21.12 -6.83
N PRO A 49 -3.54 -21.40 -7.62
CA PRO A 49 -4.26 -22.66 -7.50
C PRO A 49 -3.31 -23.82 -7.78
N VAL A 50 -3.32 -24.82 -6.92
CA VAL A 50 -2.60 -26.08 -7.19
C VAL A 50 -3.29 -26.77 -8.36
N SER A 51 -2.54 -27.05 -9.42
CA SER A 51 -3.05 -27.88 -10.52
C SER A 51 -3.11 -29.33 -10.04
N ALA A 52 -4.25 -29.99 -10.25
CA ALA A 52 -4.50 -31.38 -9.86
C ALA A 52 -3.84 -32.38 -10.83
#